data_AF-A0A4Q5PFQ4-F1
#
_entry.id   AF-A0A4Q5PFQ4-F1
#
_cell.length_a   1.000
_cell.length_b   1.000
_cell.length_c   1.000
_cell.angle_alpha   90.00
_cell.angle_beta   90.00
_cell.angle_gamma   90.00
#
_symmetry.space_group_name_H-M   'P 1'
#
loop_
_entity.id
_entity.type
_entity.pdbx_description
1 polymer ?
#
loop_
_entity_poly.entity_id
_entity_poly.type
_entity_poly.pdbx_seq_one_letter_code
_entity_poly.pdbx_strand_id
1 'polypeptide(L)'
;MANSGRLALAGVAAMGGAMWLLPREAHAQPSYPVAAADLQAAVAERFPRAYPVAGFLEIKVQPPLLRLLPEQNRLGVQMPVEVAGPAFRRAYPGTFDLDFALRYEASDLSIRAHELRVNTLKFEGLGAQPSALLSAYGPQLAQEALQDVILHQLKPQDLALPDGMGLQPGSITVTAKGLTIGFVTKPRP
;
A
#
# COMPACT_ATOMS: atom_id res chain seq x y z
N MET A 1 -34.74 -35.45 -77.47
CA MET A 1 -35.35 -34.20 -77.99
C MET A 1 -35.43 -33.24 -76.81
N ALA A 2 -34.53 -32.26 -76.70
CA ALA A 2 -34.71 -30.87 -77.15
C ALA A 2 -35.85 -30.19 -76.33
N ASN A 3 -35.75 -29.00 -75.72
CA ASN A 3 -34.80 -27.90 -75.77
C ASN A 3 -35.24 -26.88 -74.68
N SER A 4 -34.29 -26.17 -74.07
CA SER A 4 -34.29 -24.75 -73.61
C SER A 4 -35.48 -24.07 -72.90
N GLY A 5 -35.16 -23.38 -71.80
CA GLY A 5 -35.96 -22.29 -71.20
C GLY A 5 -35.09 -21.38 -70.30
N ARG A 6 -35.02 -20.08 -70.61
CA ARG A 6 -33.99 -19.11 -70.17
C ARG A 6 -34.27 -18.43 -68.81
N LEU A 7 -33.16 -18.07 -68.13
CA LEU A 7 -32.86 -16.92 -67.26
C LEU A 7 -33.99 -15.93 -66.86
N ALA A 8 -34.04 -15.59 -65.56
CA ALA A 8 -34.33 -14.23 -65.08
C ALA A 8 -33.71 -13.98 -63.67
N LEU A 9 -33.09 -12.81 -63.52
CA LEU A 9 -32.43 -12.25 -62.33
C LEU A 9 -33.42 -11.64 -61.32
N ALA A 10 -33.11 -11.74 -60.02
CA ALA A 10 -33.30 -10.74 -58.95
C ALA A 10 -33.03 -11.45 -57.59
N GLY A 11 -32.19 -11.04 -56.64
CA GLY A 11 -31.69 -9.71 -56.30
C GLY A 11 -32.29 -9.27 -54.96
N VAL A 12 -31.80 -9.77 -53.82
CA VAL A 12 -31.98 -9.14 -52.50
C VAL A 12 -30.75 -9.37 -51.63
N ALA A 13 -30.02 -8.29 -51.37
CA ALA A 13 -28.94 -8.22 -50.39
C ALA A 13 -29.54 -8.26 -48.97
N ALA A 14 -29.16 -9.25 -48.16
CA ALA A 14 -29.48 -9.28 -46.75
C ALA A 14 -28.50 -8.38 -45.99
N MET A 15 -29.03 -7.32 -45.39
CA MET A 15 -28.30 -6.35 -44.59
C MET A 15 -27.65 -7.00 -43.37
N GLY A 16 -26.33 -6.92 -43.29
CA GLY A 16 -25.57 -7.19 -42.07
C GLY A 16 -25.84 -6.09 -41.05
N GLY A 17 -26.66 -6.39 -40.04
CA GLY A 17 -26.82 -5.53 -38.86
C GLY A 17 -25.57 -5.62 -38.00
N ALA A 18 -24.65 -4.67 -38.16
CA ALA A 18 -23.55 -4.46 -37.23
C ALA A 18 -24.13 -4.03 -35.88
N MET A 19 -24.10 -4.95 -34.92
CA MET A 19 -24.44 -4.69 -33.52
C MET A 19 -23.31 -3.86 -32.90
N TRP A 20 -23.51 -2.55 -32.84
CA TRP A 20 -22.59 -1.62 -32.18
C TRP A 20 -22.56 -1.92 -30.68
N LEU A 21 -21.50 -2.59 -30.22
CA LEU A 21 -21.15 -2.65 -28.81
C LEU A 21 -20.64 -1.26 -28.42
N LEU A 22 -21.51 -0.44 -27.82
CA LEU A 22 -21.09 0.79 -27.16
C LEU A 22 -20.06 0.42 -26.07
N PRO A 23 -18.88 1.06 -26.03
CA PRO A 23 -17.96 0.86 -24.93
C PRO A 23 -18.67 1.27 -23.65
N ARG A 24 -18.70 0.37 -22.67
CA ARG A 24 -19.11 0.68 -21.30
C ARG A 24 -18.16 1.77 -20.82
N GLU A 25 -18.64 3.01 -20.77
CA GLU A 25 -17.92 4.09 -20.12
C GLU A 25 -17.73 3.67 -18.67
N ALA A 26 -16.52 3.20 -18.36
CA ALA A 26 -16.07 2.95 -17.02
C ALA A 26 -16.09 4.32 -16.34
N HIS A 27 -17.21 4.67 -15.71
CA HIS A 27 -17.30 5.81 -14.83
C HIS A 27 -16.20 5.62 -13.81
N ALA A 28 -15.11 6.38 -13.96
CA ALA A 28 -14.00 6.33 -13.04
C ALA A 28 -14.58 6.67 -11.67
N GLN A 29 -14.64 5.69 -10.78
CA GLN A 29 -15.10 5.94 -9.42
C GLN A 29 -14.25 7.07 -8.84
N PRO A 30 -14.87 8.04 -8.14
CA PRO A 30 -14.13 9.09 -7.49
C PRO A 30 -13.01 8.46 -6.67
N SER A 31 -11.79 8.95 -6.87
CA SER A 31 -10.62 8.45 -6.15
C SER A 31 -9.59 9.54 -5.96
N TYR A 32 -8.78 9.37 -4.91
CA TYR A 32 -7.70 10.26 -4.55
C TYR A 32 -6.36 9.53 -4.65
N PRO A 33 -5.49 9.91 -5.60
CA PRO A 33 -4.17 9.31 -5.72
C PRO A 33 -3.17 9.93 -4.73
N VAL A 34 -2.32 9.09 -4.13
CA VAL A 34 -1.16 9.51 -3.33
C VAL A 34 0.09 8.97 -4.01
N ALA A 35 1.06 9.83 -4.31
CA ALA A 35 2.27 9.39 -5.01
C ALA A 35 3.21 8.62 -4.07
N ALA A 36 3.94 7.65 -4.62
CA ALA A 36 4.93 6.88 -3.86
C ALA A 36 6.01 7.77 -3.20
N ALA A 37 6.38 8.87 -3.85
CA ALA A 37 7.35 9.84 -3.32
C ALA A 37 6.82 10.53 -2.04
N ASP A 38 5.53 10.87 -2.00
CA ASP A 38 4.91 11.51 -0.84
C ASP A 38 4.86 10.53 0.35
N LEU A 39 4.55 9.25 0.08
CA LEU A 39 4.60 8.20 1.10
C LEU A 39 6.01 8.02 1.65
N GLN A 40 7.01 7.98 0.75
CA GLN A 40 8.41 7.83 1.13
C GLN A 40 8.87 9.00 2.00
N ALA A 41 8.49 10.23 1.65
CA ALA A 41 8.79 11.42 2.45
C ALA A 41 8.12 11.35 3.83
N ALA A 42 6.81 11.06 3.88
CA ALA A 42 6.04 11.01 5.12
C ALA A 42 6.59 9.97 6.12
N VAL A 43 7.06 8.83 5.63
CA VAL A 43 7.72 7.83 6.48
C VAL A 43 9.10 8.32 6.90
N ALA A 44 9.92 8.82 5.96
CA ALA A 44 11.30 9.23 6.23
C ALA A 44 11.41 10.37 7.24
N GLU A 45 10.46 11.30 7.29
CA GLU A 45 10.42 12.43 8.25
C GLU A 45 10.48 11.98 9.71
N ARG A 46 10.06 10.75 10.01
CA ARG A 46 10.02 10.22 11.37
C ARG A 46 11.29 9.47 11.77
N PHE A 47 12.32 9.48 10.94
CA PHE A 47 13.57 8.78 11.21
C PHE A 47 14.75 9.76 11.14
N PRO A 48 15.85 9.50 11.87
CA PRO A 48 16.10 8.30 12.67
C PRO A 48 15.34 8.26 14.00
N ARG A 49 15.06 7.05 14.52
CA ARG A 49 14.47 6.83 15.84
C ARG A 49 15.22 5.75 16.60
N ALA A 50 15.28 5.86 17.92
CA ALA A 50 15.94 4.88 18.77
C ALA A 50 14.91 4.26 19.73
N TYR A 51 14.98 2.93 19.85
CA TYR A 51 14.06 2.14 20.66
C TYR A 51 14.84 1.38 21.73
N PRO A 52 14.54 1.56 23.02
CA PRO A 52 15.18 0.80 24.07
C PRO A 52 14.72 -0.67 24.01
N VAL A 53 15.66 -1.60 24.17
CA VAL A 53 15.39 -3.05 24.18
C VAL A 53 15.88 -3.62 25.49
N ALA A 54 14.95 -4.21 26.25
CA ALA A 54 15.19 -4.79 27.56
C ALA A 54 15.87 -3.85 28.60
N GLY A 55 15.88 -2.53 28.36
CA GLY A 55 16.39 -1.51 29.29
C GLY A 55 17.91 -1.32 29.29
N PHE A 56 18.67 -2.09 28.52
CA PHE A 56 20.14 -1.99 28.44
C PHE A 56 20.67 -2.00 27.00
N LEU A 57 19.86 -2.38 26.02
CA LEU A 57 20.20 -2.23 24.61
C LEU A 57 19.37 -1.12 24.00
N GLU A 58 19.85 -0.59 22.88
CA GLU A 58 19.16 0.39 22.06
C GLU A 58 19.25 -0.06 20.61
N ILE A 59 18.12 -0.13 19.91
CA ILE A 59 18.06 -0.31 18.46
C ILE A 59 17.78 1.05 17.83
N LYS A 60 18.74 1.55 17.08
CA LYS A 60 18.60 2.74 16.23
C LYS A 60 18.09 2.32 14.87
N VAL A 61 16.98 2.90 14.47
CA VAL A 61 16.32 2.67 13.19
C VAL A 61 16.57 3.87 12.29
N GLN A 62 17.12 3.60 11.11
CA GLN A 62 17.46 4.61 10.10
C GLN A 62 16.29 4.85 9.14
N PRO A 63 16.34 5.91 8.32
CA PRO A 63 15.31 6.18 7.32
C PRO A 63 15.02 4.94 6.45
N PRO A 64 13.76 4.50 6.36
CA PRO A 64 13.38 3.33 5.60
C PRO A 64 13.29 3.61 4.10
N LEU A 65 13.33 2.53 3.31
CA LEU A 65 12.95 2.53 1.91
C LEU A 65 11.61 1.79 1.74
N LEU A 66 10.65 2.47 1.11
CA LEU A 66 9.35 1.91 0.79
C LEU A 66 9.39 1.09 -0.50
N ARG A 67 8.61 0.01 -0.50
CA ARG A 67 8.35 -0.85 -1.65
C ARG A 67 6.85 -1.01 -1.81
N LEU A 68 6.34 -0.74 -3.00
CA LEU A 68 4.94 -0.94 -3.33
C LEU A 68 4.73 -2.42 -3.67
N LEU A 69 3.82 -3.10 -2.98
CA LEU A 69 3.48 -4.51 -3.21
C LEU A 69 2.01 -4.61 -3.67
N PRO A 70 1.69 -4.17 -4.91
CA PRO A 70 0.31 -4.09 -5.38
C PRO A 70 -0.41 -5.45 -5.44
N GLU A 71 0.32 -6.53 -5.73
CA GLU A 71 -0.19 -7.91 -5.79
C GLU A 71 -0.73 -8.38 -4.44
N GLN A 72 -0.22 -7.80 -3.35
CA GLN A 72 -0.62 -8.11 -1.98
C GLN A 72 -1.51 -7.02 -1.38
N ASN A 73 -1.69 -5.89 -2.08
CA ASN A 73 -2.26 -4.65 -1.57
C ASN A 73 -1.57 -4.15 -0.29
N ARG A 74 -0.23 -4.19 -0.25
CA ARG A 74 0.58 -3.85 0.93
C ARG A 74 1.74 -2.92 0.60
N LEU A 75 2.26 -2.25 1.62
CA LEU A 75 3.51 -1.51 1.56
C LEU A 75 4.59 -2.28 2.31
N GLY A 76 5.66 -2.63 1.59
CA GLY A 76 6.88 -3.17 2.16
C GLY A 76 7.81 -2.06 2.62
N VAL A 77 8.52 -2.30 3.70
CA VAL A 77 9.46 -1.35 4.29
C VAL A 77 10.72 -2.10 4.68
N GLN A 78 11.84 -1.62 4.15
CA GLN A 78 13.16 -2.11 4.54
C GLN A 78 13.93 -0.96 5.17
N MET A 79 14.44 -1.17 6.37
CA MET A 79 15.19 -0.16 7.11
C MET A 79 16.52 -0.73 7.63
N PRO A 80 17.62 0.03 7.47
CA PRO A 80 18.84 -0.24 8.22
C PRO A 80 18.57 -0.03 9.71
N VAL A 81 19.09 -0.94 10.52
CA VAL A 81 19.06 -0.83 11.98
C VAL A 81 20.45 -0.98 12.53
N GLU A 82 20.69 -0.46 13.72
CA GLU A 82 21.93 -0.62 14.45
C GLU A 82 21.61 -0.90 15.91
N VAL A 83 22.16 -1.96 16.48
CA VAL A 83 22.00 -2.27 17.90
C VAL A 83 23.28 -1.94 18.66
N ALA A 84 23.13 -1.22 19.78
CA ALA A 84 24.22 -0.84 20.67
C ALA A 84 23.78 -1.00 22.14
N GLY A 85 24.76 -1.05 23.06
CA GLY A 85 24.50 -1.07 24.50
C GLY A 85 25.70 -1.57 25.30
N PRO A 86 25.68 -1.48 26.64
CA PRO A 86 26.80 -1.86 27.50
C PRO A 86 27.19 -3.34 27.42
N ALA A 87 26.26 -4.20 26.99
CA ALA A 87 26.52 -5.62 26.75
C ALA A 87 27.37 -5.89 25.49
N PHE A 88 27.53 -4.89 24.60
CA PHE A 88 28.23 -5.00 23.34
C PHE A 88 29.50 -4.14 23.32
N ARG A 89 30.57 -4.65 22.69
CA ARG A 89 31.84 -3.91 22.56
C ARG A 89 31.77 -2.76 21.54
N ARG A 90 30.80 -2.84 20.62
CA ARG A 90 30.55 -1.89 19.53
C ARG A 90 29.09 -1.99 19.11
N ALA A 91 28.66 -1.08 18.27
CA ALA A 91 27.39 -1.20 17.61
C ALA A 91 27.44 -2.24 16.47
N TYR A 92 26.32 -2.92 16.25
CA TYR A 92 26.19 -3.94 15.21
C TYR A 92 25.09 -3.53 14.22
N PRO A 93 25.43 -3.39 12.93
CA PRO A 93 24.44 -3.05 11.91
C PRO A 93 23.52 -4.25 11.66
N GLY A 94 22.35 -3.96 11.10
CA GLY A 94 21.34 -4.94 10.81
C GLY A 94 20.34 -4.44 9.77
N THR A 95 19.41 -5.32 9.43
CA THR A 95 18.31 -5.03 8.53
C THR A 95 17.01 -5.43 9.18
N PHE A 96 16.04 -4.53 9.13
CA PHE A 96 14.67 -4.81 9.51
C PHE A 96 13.78 -4.68 8.28
N ASP A 97 13.11 -5.78 7.93
CA ASP A 97 12.20 -5.89 6.81
C ASP A 97 10.83 -6.32 7.30
N LEU A 98 9.81 -5.59 6.87
CA LEU A 98 8.43 -5.83 7.23
C LEU A 98 7.52 -5.28 6.14
N ASP A 99 6.27 -5.67 6.17
CA ASP A 99 5.25 -5.03 5.35
C ASP A 99 3.92 -4.91 6.09
N PHE A 100 3.05 -4.03 5.61
CA PHE A 100 1.75 -3.74 6.23
C PHE A 100 0.68 -3.40 5.21
N ALA A 101 -0.56 -3.69 5.58
CA ALA A 101 -1.71 -3.21 4.83
C ALA A 101 -2.07 -1.80 5.31
N LEU A 102 -2.93 -1.11 4.55
CA LEU A 102 -3.35 0.25 4.86
C LEU A 102 -4.82 0.32 5.20
N ARG A 103 -5.16 1.15 6.19
CA ARG A 103 -6.54 1.46 6.55
C ARG A 103 -6.75 2.96 6.67
N TYR A 104 -7.98 3.38 6.40
CA TYR A 104 -8.44 4.73 6.67
C TYR A 104 -8.91 4.82 8.12
N GLU A 105 -8.49 5.87 8.83
CA GLU A 105 -8.91 6.23 10.17
C GLU A 105 -9.76 7.49 10.10
N ALA A 106 -11.08 7.33 10.27
CA ALA A 106 -12.03 8.42 10.12
C ALA A 106 -11.97 9.43 11.28
N SER A 107 -11.41 9.04 12.44
CA SER A 107 -11.34 9.93 13.61
C SER A 107 -10.41 11.14 13.41
N ASP A 108 -9.37 11.01 12.58
CA ASP A 108 -8.39 12.07 12.29
C ASP A 108 -8.07 12.23 10.80
N LEU A 109 -8.85 11.58 9.93
CA LEU A 109 -8.73 11.60 8.47
C LEU A 109 -7.38 11.06 7.96
N SER A 110 -6.75 10.13 8.69
CA SER A 110 -5.44 9.60 8.35
C SER A 110 -5.46 8.24 7.65
N ILE A 111 -4.43 7.99 6.87
CA ILE A 111 -4.10 6.69 6.30
C ILE A 111 -3.00 6.07 7.17
N ARG A 112 -3.31 4.94 7.80
CA ARG A 112 -2.45 4.29 8.79
C ARG A 112 -2.08 2.88 8.39
N ALA A 113 -0.90 2.47 8.82
CA ALA A 113 -0.49 1.07 8.76
C ALA A 113 -1.36 0.20 9.69
N HIS A 114 -1.70 -0.99 9.23
CA HIS A 114 -2.31 -2.05 10.04
C HIS A 114 -1.90 -3.42 9.52
N GLU A 115 -2.25 -4.48 10.24
CA GLU A 115 -1.85 -5.85 9.91
C GLU A 115 -0.35 -5.95 9.63
N LEU A 116 0.46 -5.44 10.56
CA LEU A 116 1.92 -5.46 10.47
C LEU A 116 2.41 -6.91 10.37
N ARG A 117 3.32 -7.18 9.41
CA ARG A 117 4.02 -8.46 9.31
C ARG A 117 5.51 -8.21 9.24
N VAL A 118 6.23 -8.79 10.20
CA VAL A 118 7.69 -8.77 10.20
C VAL A 118 8.18 -9.91 9.32
N ASN A 119 8.95 -9.57 8.29
CA ASN A 119 9.56 -10.54 7.41
C ASN A 119 10.90 -10.99 7.98
N THR A 120 11.72 -10.05 8.44
CA THR A 120 13.05 -10.34 8.97
C THR A 120 13.53 -9.21 9.89
N LEU A 121 14.11 -9.57 11.02
CA LEU A 121 15.00 -8.69 11.79
C LEU A 121 16.31 -9.44 12.01
N LYS A 122 17.39 -8.94 11.45
CA LYS A 122 18.70 -9.58 11.52
C LYS A 122 19.81 -8.57 11.78
N PHE A 123 20.83 -9.00 12.50
CA PHE A 123 22.01 -8.21 12.83
C PHE A 123 23.27 -8.93 12.37
N GLU A 124 24.18 -8.18 11.77
CA GLU A 124 25.42 -8.69 11.21
C GLU A 124 26.51 -8.72 12.26
N GLY A 125 27.32 -9.78 12.28
CA GLY A 125 28.45 -9.91 13.21
C GLY A 125 28.07 -10.22 14.66
N LEU A 126 26.78 -10.39 14.98
CA LEU A 126 26.34 -10.94 16.27
C LEU A 126 26.41 -12.47 16.26
N GLY A 127 26.71 -13.05 17.42
CA GLY A 127 26.59 -14.50 17.63
C GLY A 127 25.13 -14.97 17.54
N ALA A 128 24.94 -16.28 17.33
CA ALA A 128 23.61 -16.87 17.10
C ALA A 128 22.62 -16.59 18.24
N GLN A 129 23.06 -16.68 19.50
CA GLN A 129 22.21 -16.47 20.68
C GLN A 129 21.71 -15.00 20.81
N PRO A 130 22.57 -13.98 20.87
CA PRO A 130 22.12 -12.58 20.85
C PRO A 130 21.27 -12.22 19.63
N SER A 131 21.61 -12.77 18.46
CA SER A 131 20.84 -12.54 17.22
C SER A 131 19.41 -13.06 17.36
N ALA A 132 19.23 -14.30 17.85
CA ALA A 132 17.91 -14.88 18.04
C ALA A 132 17.03 -14.09 19.04
N LEU A 133 17.62 -13.63 20.14
CA LEU A 133 16.93 -12.79 21.12
C LEU A 133 16.47 -11.46 20.53
N LEU A 134 17.33 -10.80 19.75
CA LEU A 134 16.98 -9.54 19.10
C LEU A 134 15.96 -9.74 17.98
N SER A 135 16.07 -10.82 17.19
CA SER A 135 15.07 -11.16 16.16
C SER A 135 13.68 -11.38 16.78
N ALA A 136 13.61 -11.95 17.99
CA ALA A 136 12.34 -12.12 18.71
C ALA A 136 11.70 -10.79 19.14
N TYR A 137 12.47 -9.69 19.23
CA TYR A 137 11.95 -8.35 19.49
C TYR A 137 11.32 -7.70 18.25
N GLY A 138 11.50 -8.28 17.06
CA GLY A 138 11.02 -7.74 15.79
C GLY A 138 9.54 -7.31 15.78
N PRO A 139 8.58 -8.13 16.25
CA PRO A 139 7.17 -7.76 16.29
C PRO A 139 6.88 -6.53 17.16
N GLN A 140 7.52 -6.42 18.34
CA GLN A 140 7.36 -5.27 19.22
C GLN A 140 7.99 -4.02 18.59
N LEU A 141 9.20 -4.14 18.03
CA LEU A 141 9.84 -3.06 17.28
C LEU A 141 8.97 -2.59 16.10
N ALA A 142 8.31 -3.50 15.39
CA ALA A 142 7.41 -3.17 14.29
C ALA A 142 6.23 -2.31 14.77
N GLN A 143 5.62 -2.70 15.89
CA GLN A 143 4.53 -1.96 16.50
C GLN A 143 5.01 -0.57 16.90
N GLU A 144 6.08 -0.45 17.67
CA GLU A 144 6.59 0.86 18.12
C GLU A 144 7.05 1.76 16.95
N ALA A 145 7.66 1.17 15.92
CA ALA A 145 8.14 1.94 14.77
C ALA A 145 7.01 2.49 13.89
N LEU A 146 5.89 1.76 13.77
CA LEU A 146 4.85 2.00 12.77
C LEU A 146 3.46 2.34 13.33
N GLN A 147 3.19 2.10 14.61
CA GLN A 147 1.89 2.38 15.25
C GLN A 147 1.52 3.87 15.19
N ASP A 148 2.52 4.76 15.19
CA ASP A 148 2.31 6.20 15.05
C ASP A 148 2.45 6.71 13.61
N VAL A 149 2.82 5.86 12.64
CA VAL A 149 3.15 6.34 11.29
C VAL A 149 1.87 6.60 10.52
N ILE A 150 1.54 7.88 10.45
CA ILE A 150 0.57 8.43 9.51
C ILE A 150 1.28 8.54 8.15
N LEU A 151 0.87 7.70 7.20
CA LEU A 151 1.45 7.66 5.85
C LEU A 151 0.99 8.86 5.03
N HIS A 152 -0.26 9.26 5.25
CA HIS A 152 -0.88 10.40 4.59
C HIS A 152 -2.05 10.87 5.44
N GLN A 153 -2.28 12.18 5.50
CA GLN A 153 -3.46 12.74 6.14
C GLN A 153 -4.27 13.50 5.08
N LEU A 154 -5.52 13.08 4.91
CA LEU A 154 -6.45 13.72 3.99
C LEU A 154 -6.89 15.05 4.59
N LYS A 155 -6.90 16.12 3.78
CA LYS A 155 -7.37 17.41 4.26
C LYS A 155 -8.89 17.48 4.11
N PRO A 156 -9.61 18.20 4.99
CA PRO A 156 -11.06 18.37 4.86
C PRO A 156 -11.50 18.90 3.49
N GLN A 157 -10.68 19.77 2.87
CA GLN A 157 -10.90 20.28 1.52
C GLN A 157 -10.86 19.19 0.44
N ASP A 158 -10.05 18.14 0.62
CA ASP A 158 -9.96 17.01 -0.32
C ASP A 158 -11.20 16.11 -0.21
N LEU A 159 -11.90 16.17 0.94
CA LEU A 159 -13.09 15.38 1.24
C LEU A 159 -14.39 16.13 0.96
N ALA A 160 -14.39 17.46 0.89
CA ALA A 160 -15.60 18.28 0.80
C ALA A 160 -16.53 17.87 -0.37
N LEU A 161 -15.96 17.59 -1.54
CA LEU A 161 -16.73 17.15 -2.72
C LEU A 161 -17.31 15.73 -2.52
N PRO A 162 -16.50 14.69 -2.21
CA PRO A 162 -17.02 13.38 -1.82
C PRO A 162 -18.07 13.41 -0.71
N ASP A 163 -17.81 14.19 0.35
CA ASP A 163 -18.67 14.28 1.52
C ASP A 163 -20.05 14.84 1.17
N GLY A 164 -20.12 15.87 0.33
CA GLY A 164 -21.36 16.46 -0.18
C GLY A 164 -22.17 15.51 -1.06
N MET A 165 -21.50 14.53 -1.69
CA MET A 165 -22.14 13.45 -2.45
C MET A 165 -22.55 12.25 -1.58
N GLY A 166 -22.38 12.35 -0.26
CA GLY A 166 -22.64 11.24 0.67
C GLY A 166 -21.61 10.12 0.55
N LEU A 167 -20.39 10.42 0.09
CA LEU A 167 -19.28 9.49 -0.04
C LEU A 167 -18.22 9.74 1.04
N GLN A 168 -17.48 8.71 1.42
CA GLN A 168 -16.35 8.77 2.34
C GLN A 168 -15.18 7.92 1.82
N PRO A 169 -13.93 8.18 2.24
CA PRO A 169 -12.82 7.29 1.95
C PRO A 169 -13.12 5.88 2.44
N GLY A 170 -12.85 4.88 1.58
CA GLY A 170 -13.11 3.47 1.88
C GLY A 170 -11.95 2.60 1.45
N SER A 171 -12.04 2.03 0.24
CA SER A 171 -11.04 1.12 -0.28
C SER A 171 -9.71 1.84 -0.51
N ILE A 172 -8.63 1.30 0.05
CA ILE A 172 -7.26 1.75 -0.24
C ILE A 172 -6.60 0.67 -1.09
N THR A 173 -6.09 1.07 -2.25
CA THR A 173 -5.40 0.20 -3.19
C THR A 173 -3.96 0.66 -3.40
N VAL A 174 -3.01 -0.22 -3.14
CA VAL A 174 -1.61 -0.05 -3.52
C VAL A 174 -1.47 -0.33 -5.01
N THR A 175 -0.83 0.58 -5.71
CA THR A 175 -0.56 0.50 -7.16
C THR A 175 0.94 0.55 -7.40
N ALA A 176 1.39 0.32 -8.64
CA ALA A 176 2.79 0.49 -9.02
C ALA A 176 3.31 1.95 -8.91
N LYS A 177 2.41 2.94 -8.75
CA LYS A 177 2.76 4.37 -8.70
C LYS A 177 2.57 5.02 -7.33
N GLY A 178 1.91 4.33 -6.40
CA GLY A 178 1.54 4.87 -5.09
C GLY A 178 0.24 4.26 -4.58
N LEU A 179 -0.61 5.06 -3.92
CA LEU A 179 -1.92 4.63 -3.43
C LEU A 179 -3.04 5.25 -4.23
N THR A 180 -4.15 4.53 -4.32
CA THR A 180 -5.44 5.05 -4.75
C THR A 180 -6.43 4.86 -3.62
N ILE A 181 -7.01 5.95 -3.13
CA ILE A 181 -8.07 5.94 -2.13
C ILE A 181 -9.39 6.08 -2.87
N GLY A 182 -10.19 5.02 -2.89
CA GLY A 182 -11.53 5.02 -3.46
C GLY A 182 -12.54 5.60 -2.48
N PHE A 183 -13.54 6.30 -3.01
CA PHE A 183 -14.66 6.80 -2.22
C PHE A 183 -15.86 5.84 -2.31
N VAL A 184 -16.44 5.52 -1.17
CA VAL A 184 -17.60 4.63 -1.02
C VAL A 184 -18.78 5.39 -0.40
N THR A 185 -20.00 4.92 -0.61
CA THR A 185 -21.18 5.52 0.02
C THR A 185 -21.11 5.42 1.54
N LYS A 186 -21.48 6.51 2.24
CA LYS A 186 -21.57 6.52 3.69
C LYS A 186 -22.63 5.51 4.16
N PRO A 187 -22.35 4.68 5.17
CA PRO A 187 -23.35 3.81 5.75
C PRO A 187 -24.49 4.66 6.30
N ARG A 188 -25.73 4.22 6.06
CA ARG A 188 -26.93 4.90 6.57
C ARG A 188 -27.01 4.65 8.09
N PRO A 189 -27.22 5.69 8.91
CA PRO A 189 -27.36 5.54 10.37
C PRO A 189 -28.59 4.71 10.75
#